data_AF-A0A7H4MN89-F1
#
_entry.id   AF-A0A7H4MN89-F1
#
_cell.length_a   1.000
_cell.length_b   1.000
_cell.length_c   1.000
_cell.angle_alpha   90.00
_cell.angle_beta   90.00
_cell.angle_gamma   90.00
#
_symmetry.space_group_name_H-M   'P 1'
#
loop_
_entity.id
_entity.type
_entity.pdbx_description
1 polymer ?
#
loop_
_entity_poly.entity_id
_entity_poly.type
_entity_poly.pdbx_seq_one_letter_code
_entity_poly.pdbx_strand_id
1 'polypeptide(L)'
;MAANGQRADVLIAAIERIEVSFPPGGDIAASVRKPNTGVEARFSLEYVIAACLLRGELRLEDFSSAPVATDIAALAESVARCPDFSAPPDELNPAARFHQVTVFLRDGSVLQQRFTRQQSLAIPFDLPAKLRACLPGLTDAKRVELVALSRLENRDSLPRLVDMLFAKQINAASL
;
A
#
# COMPACT_ATOMS: atom_id res chain seq x y z
N MET A 1 15.43 18.73 0.85
CA MET A 1 15.58 17.42 0.19
C MET A 1 16.85 16.66 0.61
N ALA A 2 17.96 17.31 0.96
CA ALA A 2 19.21 16.64 1.36
C ALA A 2 19.15 15.78 2.66
N ALA A 3 18.38 16.22 3.67
CA ALA A 3 18.30 15.51 4.96
C ALA A 3 17.58 14.15 4.89
N ASN A 4 16.68 13.95 3.92
CA ASN A 4 15.98 12.68 3.75
C ASN A 4 16.84 11.65 3.01
N GLY A 5 17.66 12.11 2.05
CA GLY A 5 18.63 11.26 1.35
C GLY A 5 19.70 10.70 2.28
N GLN A 6 20.28 11.53 3.16
CA GLN A 6 21.28 11.05 4.13
C GLN A 6 20.72 10.02 5.12
N ARG A 7 19.44 10.13 5.51
CA ARG A 7 18.79 9.13 6.39
C ARG A 7 18.53 7.82 5.66
N ALA A 8 18.12 7.88 4.40
CA ALA A 8 17.94 6.69 3.55
C ALA A 8 19.26 5.96 3.36
N ASP A 9 20.34 6.67 3.03
CA ASP A 9 21.67 6.07 2.83
C ASP A 9 22.18 5.37 4.10
N VAL A 10 22.01 6.00 5.27
CA VAL A 10 22.37 5.40 6.56
C VAL A 10 21.55 4.14 6.85
N LEU A 11 20.24 4.17 6.60
CA LEU A 11 19.36 3.00 6.79
C LEU A 11 19.77 1.85 5.88
N ILE A 12 19.96 2.12 4.59
CA ILE A 12 20.37 1.12 3.58
C ILE A 12 21.73 0.53 3.96
N ALA A 13 22.68 1.36 4.39
CA ALA A 13 24.00 0.90 4.82
C ALA A 13 23.94 0.01 6.07
N ALA A 14 23.01 0.26 7.00
CA ALA A 14 22.87 -0.52 8.23
C ALA A 14 22.20 -1.88 8.03
N ILE A 15 21.36 -2.02 7.00
CA ILE A 15 20.63 -3.27 6.71
C ILE A 15 21.55 -4.27 6.00
N GLU A 16 21.61 -5.49 6.53
CA GLU A 16 22.28 -6.62 5.90
C GLU A 16 21.33 -7.31 4.90
N ARG A 17 20.13 -7.67 5.36
CA ARG A 17 19.08 -8.30 4.56
C ARG A 17 17.72 -8.16 5.23
N ILE A 18 16.67 -8.30 4.44
CA ILE A 18 15.28 -8.29 4.90
C ILE A 18 14.63 -9.59 4.45
N GLU A 19 13.84 -10.21 5.31
CA GLU A 19 12.98 -11.33 4.95
C GLU A 19 11.53 -10.94 5.14
N VAL A 20 10.67 -11.43 4.24
CA VAL A 20 9.24 -11.44 4.42
C VAL A 20 8.71 -12.86 4.36
N SER A 21 8.03 -13.28 5.42
CA SER A 21 7.44 -14.60 5.57
C SER A 21 5.92 -14.53 5.64
N PHE A 22 5.26 -15.50 5.01
CA PHE A 22 3.81 -15.58 4.82
C PHE A 22 3.43 -17.04 4.54
N PRO A 23 2.16 -17.46 4.71
CA PRO A 23 1.75 -18.82 4.37
C PRO A 23 2.01 -19.17 2.90
N PRO A 24 2.29 -20.44 2.54
CA PRO A 24 2.57 -20.82 1.15
C PRO A 24 1.46 -20.35 0.20
N GLY A 25 1.84 -19.71 -0.92
CA GLY A 25 0.89 -19.12 -1.87
C GLY A 25 0.35 -17.73 -1.48
N GLY A 26 0.71 -17.19 -0.32
CA GLY A 26 0.27 -15.86 0.13
C GLY A 26 0.76 -14.69 -0.75
N ASP A 27 1.69 -14.94 -1.66
CA ASP A 27 2.28 -13.94 -2.55
C ASP A 27 1.89 -14.08 -4.02
N ILE A 28 0.95 -14.97 -4.36
CA ILE A 28 0.49 -15.23 -5.75
C ILE A 28 0.04 -13.93 -6.44
N ALA A 29 -0.71 -13.08 -5.73
CA ALA A 29 -1.16 -11.80 -6.27
C ALA A 29 -0.02 -10.77 -6.42
N ALA A 30 1.02 -10.86 -5.58
CA ALA A 30 2.19 -10.00 -5.62
C ALA A 30 3.29 -10.63 -6.51
N SER A 31 2.97 -10.92 -7.78
CA SER A 31 3.82 -11.71 -8.67
C SER A 31 5.11 -11.00 -9.12
N VAL A 32 5.20 -9.68 -8.99
CA VAL A 32 6.37 -8.90 -9.45
C VAL A 32 7.47 -8.90 -8.38
N ARG A 33 8.70 -9.22 -8.79
CA ARG A 33 9.90 -9.20 -7.91
C ARG A 33 10.76 -7.95 -8.09
N LYS A 34 10.91 -7.48 -9.32
CA LYS A 34 11.73 -6.33 -9.70
C LYS A 34 10.92 -5.35 -10.56
N PRO A 35 10.09 -4.49 -9.95
CA PRO A 35 9.27 -3.54 -10.70
C PRO A 35 10.12 -2.42 -11.29
N ASN A 36 9.85 -2.06 -12.55
CA ASN A 36 10.46 -0.91 -13.22
C ASN A 36 9.64 0.36 -13.02
N THR A 37 8.32 0.22 -12.85
CA THR A 37 7.37 1.33 -12.69
C THR A 37 6.51 1.16 -11.44
N GLY A 38 5.92 2.25 -10.95
CA GLY A 38 4.95 2.20 -9.86
C GLY A 38 3.72 1.30 -10.17
N VAL A 39 3.32 1.21 -11.44
CA VAL A 39 2.23 0.32 -11.87
C VAL A 39 2.56 -1.13 -11.56
N GLU A 40 3.78 -1.57 -11.89
CA GLU A 40 4.27 -2.91 -11.55
C GLU A 40 4.47 -3.06 -10.03
N ALA A 41 4.95 -2.00 -9.37
CA ALA A 41 5.29 -1.99 -7.97
C ALA A 41 4.12 -2.32 -7.02
N ARG A 42 2.86 -2.05 -7.43
CA ARG A 42 1.67 -2.44 -6.67
C ARG A 42 1.54 -3.96 -6.48
N PHE A 43 2.28 -4.74 -7.26
CA PHE A 43 2.34 -6.21 -7.20
C PHE A 43 3.70 -6.72 -6.69
N SER A 44 4.52 -5.90 -6.04
CA SER A 44 5.81 -6.33 -5.48
C SER A 44 5.88 -6.13 -3.96
N LEU A 45 6.09 -7.22 -3.23
CA LEU A 45 6.31 -7.16 -1.78
C LEU A 45 7.63 -6.46 -1.45
N GLU A 46 8.66 -6.70 -2.26
CA GLU A 46 10.00 -6.13 -2.11
C GLU A 46 9.94 -4.61 -2.13
N TYR A 47 9.28 -4.05 -3.16
CA TYR A 47 9.09 -2.61 -3.28
C TYR A 47 8.28 -2.05 -2.12
N VAL A 48 7.14 -2.66 -1.79
CA VAL A 48 6.24 -2.15 -0.75
C VAL A 48 6.94 -2.10 0.61
N ILE A 49 7.72 -3.13 0.95
CA ILE A 49 8.49 -3.17 2.19
C ILE A 49 9.59 -2.10 2.18
N ALA A 50 10.36 -2.00 1.10
CA ALA A 50 11.42 -1.01 0.97
C ALA A 50 10.91 0.43 1.06
N ALA A 51 9.83 0.75 0.34
CA ALA A 51 9.21 2.07 0.36
C ALA A 51 8.70 2.44 1.76
N CYS A 52 8.02 1.51 2.45
CA CYS A 52 7.57 1.71 3.83
C CYS A 52 8.74 1.94 4.80
N LEU A 53 9.83 1.18 4.69
CA LEU A 53 10.99 1.35 5.57
C LEU A 53 11.68 2.69 5.37
N LEU A 54 11.79 3.16 4.12
CA LEU A 54 12.45 4.43 3.80
C LEU A 54 11.58 5.66 4.12
N ARG A 55 10.25 5.56 3.92
CA ARG A 55 9.36 6.72 3.94
C ARG A 55 8.36 6.72 5.08
N GLY A 56 8.16 5.58 5.74
CA GLY A 56 7.16 5.40 6.81
C GLY A 56 5.71 5.33 6.32
N GLU A 57 5.46 5.57 5.03
CA GLU A 57 4.14 5.56 4.41
C GLU A 57 4.22 5.20 2.93
N LEU A 58 3.07 4.81 2.36
CA LEU A 58 2.87 4.64 0.92
C LEU A 58 1.87 5.66 0.43
N ARG A 59 2.16 6.29 -0.71
CA ARG A 59 1.30 7.30 -1.33
C ARG A 59 0.77 6.81 -2.67
N LEU A 60 -0.22 7.49 -3.22
CA LEU A 60 -0.80 7.09 -4.51
C LEU A 60 0.21 7.28 -5.66
N GLU A 61 1.04 8.32 -5.59
CA GLU A 61 2.08 8.61 -6.59
C GLU A 61 3.13 7.49 -6.70
N ASP A 62 3.36 6.71 -5.63
CA ASP A 62 4.30 5.59 -5.61
C ASP A 62 3.89 4.46 -6.57
N PHE A 63 2.61 4.43 -6.95
CA PHE A 63 2.04 3.40 -7.83
C PHE A 63 1.64 3.93 -9.22
N SER A 64 2.22 5.06 -9.62
CA SER A 64 2.03 5.70 -10.93
C SER A 64 2.83 5.01 -12.04
N SER A 65 2.68 5.46 -13.30
CA SER A 65 3.49 4.98 -14.43
C SER A 65 4.95 5.48 -14.40
N ALA A 66 5.31 6.31 -13.41
CA ALA A 66 6.68 6.79 -13.27
C ALA A 66 7.65 5.64 -12.93
N PRO A 67 8.94 5.78 -13.29
CA PRO A 67 9.97 4.84 -12.88
C PRO A 67 10.07 4.72 -11.35
N VAL A 68 10.43 3.53 -10.88
CA VAL A 68 10.74 3.30 -9.46
C VAL A 68 11.96 4.14 -9.05
N ALA A 69 11.88 4.78 -7.87
CA ALA A 69 13.00 5.52 -7.31
C ALA A 69 14.18 4.60 -6.99
N THR A 70 15.40 5.05 -7.29
CA THR A 70 16.62 4.24 -7.22
C THR A 70 16.97 3.77 -5.81
N ASP A 71 16.67 4.58 -4.79
CA ASP A 71 16.86 4.24 -3.38
C ASP A 71 15.93 3.11 -2.92
N ILE A 72 14.66 3.16 -3.31
CA ILE A 72 13.69 2.09 -3.06
C ILE A 72 14.11 0.82 -3.81
N ALA A 73 14.48 0.94 -5.09
CA ALA A 73 14.94 -0.21 -5.86
C ALA A 73 16.14 -0.90 -5.20
N ALA A 74 17.15 -0.13 -4.78
CA ALA A 74 18.33 -0.65 -4.11
C ALA A 74 18.00 -1.38 -2.80
N LEU A 75 17.11 -0.82 -1.96
CA LEU A 75 16.71 -1.50 -0.73
C LEU A 75 15.84 -2.74 -1.01
N ALA A 76 14.97 -2.68 -2.02
CA ALA A 76 14.12 -3.80 -2.42
C ALA A 76 14.93 -5.03 -2.84
N GLU A 77 16.14 -4.86 -3.40
CA GLU A 77 17.04 -5.97 -3.72
C GLU A 77 17.50 -6.77 -2.48
N SER A 78 17.44 -6.18 -1.29
CA SER A 78 17.76 -6.86 -0.03
C SER A 78 16.60 -7.66 0.56
N VAL A 79 15.40 -7.59 -0.03
CA VAL A 79 14.20 -8.27 0.46
C VAL A 79 14.06 -9.64 -0.16
N ALA A 80 14.12 -10.68 0.67
CA ALA A 80 13.86 -12.06 0.28
C ALA A 80 12.47 -12.52 0.75
N ARG A 81 11.77 -13.27 -0.09
CA ARG A 81 10.52 -13.93 0.28
C ARG A 81 10.80 -15.33 0.81
N CYS A 82 10.34 -15.61 2.02
CA CYS A 82 10.56 -16.86 2.73
C CYS A 82 9.22 -17.46 3.19
N PRO A 83 8.47 -18.16 2.31
CA PRO A 83 7.20 -18.77 2.69
C PRO A 83 7.35 -19.69 3.92
N ASP A 84 6.43 -19.57 4.86
CA ASP A 84 6.41 -20.35 6.11
C ASP A 84 5.66 -21.67 5.88
N PHE A 85 6.38 -22.73 5.54
CA PHE A 85 5.79 -24.06 5.31
C PHE A 85 5.26 -24.74 6.59
N SER A 86 5.44 -24.14 7.78
CA SER A 86 4.76 -24.62 8.99
C SER A 86 3.31 -24.14 9.08
N ALA A 87 2.94 -23.09 8.32
CA ALA A 87 1.58 -22.60 8.19
C ALA A 87 0.83 -23.36 7.06
N PRO A 88 -0.49 -23.56 7.18
CA PRO A 88 -1.27 -24.08 6.07
C PRO A 88 -1.18 -23.15 4.86
N PRO A 89 -1.17 -23.66 3.62
CA PRO A 89 -1.25 -22.83 2.41
C PRO A 89 -2.38 -21.80 2.50
N ASP A 90 -2.11 -20.59 1.98
CA ASP A 90 -3.04 -19.46 2.05
C ASP A 90 -4.39 -19.79 1.40
N GLU A 91 -4.40 -20.59 0.33
CA GLU A 91 -5.61 -21.05 -0.34
C GLU A 91 -6.53 -21.91 0.55
N LEU A 92 -5.96 -22.64 1.51
CA LEU A 92 -6.71 -23.53 2.41
C LEU A 92 -7.24 -22.79 3.64
N ASN A 93 -6.55 -21.73 4.09
CA ASN A 93 -7.01 -20.91 5.21
C ASN A 93 -6.68 -19.41 5.04
N PRO A 94 -7.37 -18.70 4.12
CA PRO A 94 -7.10 -17.28 3.87
C PRO A 94 -7.35 -16.38 5.10
N ALA A 95 -8.19 -16.84 6.04
CA ALA A 95 -8.49 -16.10 7.26
C ALA A 95 -7.28 -16.02 8.22
N ALA A 96 -6.39 -17.02 8.16
CA ALA A 96 -5.17 -17.09 8.97
C ALA A 96 -3.94 -16.41 8.32
N ARG A 97 -4.11 -15.75 7.17
CA ARG A 97 -3.02 -15.04 6.47
C ARG A 97 -2.27 -14.09 7.40
N PHE A 98 -0.95 -14.07 7.27
CA PHE A 98 -0.07 -13.11 7.94
C PHE A 98 1.08 -12.71 7.03
N HIS A 99 1.74 -11.61 7.38
CA HIS A 99 3.05 -11.26 6.86
C HIS A 99 3.96 -10.96 8.05
N GLN A 100 5.16 -11.52 8.04
CA GLN A 100 6.19 -11.25 9.02
C GLN A 100 7.38 -10.65 8.30
N VAL A 101 7.78 -9.44 8.68
CA VAL A 101 9.00 -8.81 8.18
C VAL A 101 10.08 -8.95 9.24
N THR A 102 11.22 -9.49 8.85
CA THR A 102 12.42 -9.59 9.68
C THR A 102 13.55 -8.82 9.03
N VAL A 103 14.13 -7.86 9.73
CA VAL A 103 15.25 -7.04 9.28
C VAL A 103 16.48 -7.45 10.08
N PHE A 104 17.52 -7.89 9.37
CA PHE A 104 18.83 -8.22 9.93
C PHE A 104 19.75 -7.03 9.71
N LEU A 105 20.30 -6.48 10.79
CA LEU A 105 21.22 -5.35 10.75
C LEU A 105 22.67 -5.85 10.81
N ARG A 106 23.58 -5.07 10.20
CA ARG A 106 25.02 -5.42 10.13
C ARG A 106 25.73 -5.41 11.47
N ASP A 107 25.13 -4.79 12.50
CA ASP A 107 25.62 -4.86 13.88
C ASP A 107 25.23 -6.17 14.60
N GLY A 108 24.51 -7.06 13.92
CA GLY A 108 24.01 -8.33 14.44
C GLY A 108 22.60 -8.25 15.05
N SER A 109 22.01 -7.06 15.16
CA SER A 109 20.66 -6.88 15.68
C SER A 109 19.61 -7.41 14.71
N VAL A 110 18.50 -7.92 15.26
CA VAL A 110 17.35 -8.41 14.48
C VAL A 110 16.09 -7.71 14.94
N LEU A 111 15.38 -7.10 13.99
CA LEU A 111 14.06 -6.50 14.21
C LEU A 111 13.02 -7.35 13.50
N GLN A 112 11.95 -7.72 14.19
CA GLN A 112 10.92 -8.58 13.62
C GLN A 112 9.54 -8.06 13.99
N GLN A 113 8.64 -8.05 13.01
CA GLN A 113 7.22 -7.75 13.24
C GLN A 113 6.33 -8.65 12.41
N ARG A 114 5.31 -9.24 13.05
CA ARG A 114 4.27 -10.04 12.40
C ARG A 114 2.95 -9.30 12.43
N PHE A 115 2.27 -9.28 11.29
CA PHE A 115 0.95 -8.68 11.16
C PHE A 115 -0.02 -9.64 10.47
N THR A 116 -1.14 -9.93 11.12
CA THR A 116 -2.14 -10.89 10.63
C THR A 116 -3.28 -10.19 9.91
N ARG A 117 -3.99 -10.95 9.07
CA ARG A 117 -5.23 -10.50 8.45
C ARG A 117 -6.28 -10.09 9.50
N GLN A 118 -6.38 -10.83 10.60
CA GLN A 118 -7.30 -10.47 11.69
C GLN A 118 -6.94 -9.13 12.32
N GLN A 119 -5.66 -8.86 12.56
CA GLN A 119 -5.21 -7.55 13.04
C GLN A 119 -5.51 -6.44 12.03
N SER A 120 -5.28 -6.69 10.74
CA SER A 120 -5.64 -5.74 9.67
C SER A 120 -7.13 -5.42 9.65
N LEU A 121 -8.00 -6.43 9.84
CA LEU A 121 -9.44 -6.23 9.86
C LEU A 121 -9.95 -5.57 11.13
N ALA A 122 -9.20 -5.68 12.24
CA ALA A 122 -9.53 -5.03 13.50
C ALA A 122 -9.22 -3.52 13.48
N ILE A 123 -8.41 -3.03 12.52
CA ILE A 123 -8.17 -1.59 12.33
C ILE A 123 -9.45 -0.95 11.77
N PRO A 124 -10.06 0.02 12.47
CA PRO A 124 -11.23 0.73 11.95
C PRO A 124 -10.89 1.48 10.67
N PHE A 125 -11.78 1.39 9.68
CA PHE A 125 -11.65 2.16 8.46
C PHE A 125 -12.26 3.55 8.63
N ASP A 126 -11.41 4.59 8.61
CA ASP A 126 -11.84 5.99 8.62
C ASP A 126 -12.26 6.43 7.20
N LEU A 127 -13.52 6.12 6.85
CA LEU A 127 -14.11 6.52 5.58
C LEU A 127 -14.07 8.05 5.37
N PRO A 128 -14.44 8.91 6.34
CA PRO A 128 -14.31 10.37 6.20
C PRO A 128 -12.90 10.84 5.85
N ALA A 129 -11.86 10.36 6.54
CA ALA A 129 -10.48 10.71 6.23
C ALA A 129 -10.06 10.20 4.85
N LYS A 130 -10.45 8.97 4.49
CA LYS A 130 -10.15 8.41 3.15
C LYS A 130 -10.79 9.24 2.04
N LEU A 131 -12.06 9.64 2.21
CA LEU A 131 -12.73 10.52 1.25
C LEU A 131 -12.04 11.86 1.14
N ARG A 132 -11.65 12.49 2.26
CA ARG A 132 -10.88 13.75 2.27
C ARG A 132 -9.60 13.65 1.43
N ALA A 133 -8.83 12.57 1.61
CA ALA A 133 -7.62 12.32 0.85
C ALA A 133 -7.89 12.07 -0.65
N CYS A 134 -8.92 11.30 -1.00
CA CYS A 134 -9.19 10.90 -2.39
C CYS A 134 -9.94 11.95 -3.22
N LEU A 135 -10.74 12.83 -2.62
CA LEU A 135 -11.55 13.81 -3.33
C LEU A 135 -11.24 15.24 -2.89
N PRO A 136 -9.97 15.70 -2.83
CA PRO A 136 -9.58 16.93 -2.13
C PRO A 136 -10.36 18.18 -2.57
N GLY A 137 -10.89 18.22 -3.80
CA GLY A 137 -11.71 19.32 -4.32
C GLY A 137 -13.17 19.40 -3.83
N LEU A 138 -13.64 18.46 -3.00
CA LEU A 138 -14.99 18.49 -2.43
C LEU A 138 -15.00 19.04 -1.00
N THR A 139 -16.05 19.80 -0.67
CA THR A 139 -16.33 20.19 0.72
C THR A 139 -16.75 18.98 1.56
N ASP A 140 -16.54 19.02 2.87
CA ASP A 140 -16.97 17.92 3.76
C ASP A 140 -18.47 17.64 3.70
N ALA A 141 -19.32 18.67 3.56
CA ALA A 141 -20.76 18.49 3.36
C ALA A 141 -21.09 17.60 2.14
N LYS A 142 -20.45 17.86 1.01
CA LYS A 142 -20.58 17.03 -0.21
C LYS A 142 -20.05 15.61 -0.03
N ARG A 143 -19.00 15.40 0.77
CA ARG A 143 -18.50 14.05 1.09
C ARG A 143 -19.50 13.27 1.95
N VAL A 144 -20.14 13.93 2.90
CA VAL A 144 -21.21 13.33 3.71
C VAL A 144 -22.41 12.98 2.84
N GLU A 145 -22.82 13.89 1.94
CA GLU A 145 -23.88 13.64 0.98
C GLU A 145 -23.54 12.48 0.03
N LEU A 146 -22.30 12.39 -0.45
CA LEU A 146 -21.81 11.26 -1.25
C LEU A 146 -22.01 9.92 -0.53
N VAL A 147 -21.62 9.84 0.75
CA VAL A 147 -21.77 8.62 1.54
C VAL A 147 -23.24 8.28 1.74
N ALA A 148 -24.09 9.26 2.04
CA ALA A 148 -25.53 9.04 2.18
C ALA A 148 -26.16 8.53 0.88
N LEU A 149 -25.86 9.15 -0.26
CA LEU A 149 -26.39 8.74 -1.56
C LEU A 149 -25.86 7.37 -2.00
N SER A 150 -24.63 6.98 -1.62
CA SER A 150 -24.07 5.65 -1.94
C SER A 150 -24.78 4.47 -1.28
N ARG A 151 -25.63 4.73 -0.27
CA ARG A 151 -26.47 3.69 0.35
C ARG A 151 -27.66 3.29 -0.53
N LEU A 152 -27.95 4.06 -1.57
CA LEU A 152 -29.00 3.78 -2.55
C LEU A 152 -30.38 3.51 -1.92
N GLU A 153 -30.69 4.21 -0.82
CA GLU A 153 -31.90 3.97 -0.01
C GLU A 153 -33.20 4.38 -0.74
N ASN A 154 -33.12 5.24 -1.76
CA ASN A 154 -34.26 5.63 -2.58
C ASN A 154 -33.91 5.76 -4.07
N ARG A 155 -34.96 5.78 -4.91
CA ARG A 155 -34.81 5.81 -6.38
C ARG A 155 -34.05 7.05 -6.90
N ASP A 156 -34.05 8.14 -6.14
CA ASP A 156 -33.40 9.39 -6.53
C ASP A 156 -31.92 9.43 -6.07
N SER A 157 -31.48 8.46 -5.24
CA SER A 157 -30.10 8.40 -4.74
C SER A 157 -29.08 8.27 -5.86
N LEU A 158 -29.33 7.37 -6.83
CA LEU A 158 -28.40 7.12 -7.93
C LEU A 158 -28.31 8.31 -8.91
N PRO A 159 -29.43 8.88 -9.42
CA PRO A 159 -29.37 10.08 -10.25
C PRO A 159 -28.59 11.23 -9.58
N ARG A 160 -28.85 11.52 -8.31
CA ARG A 160 -28.14 12.57 -7.57
C ARG A 160 -26.66 12.27 -7.36
N LEU A 161 -26.32 11.00 -7.14
CA LEU A 161 -24.92 10.58 -7.02
C LEU A 161 -24.17 10.79 -8.33
N VAL A 162 -24.79 10.43 -9.46
CA VAL A 162 -24.25 10.67 -10.80
C VAL A 162 -24.08 12.16 -11.05
N ASP A 163 -25.09 12.98 -10.79
CA ASP A 163 -24.99 14.44 -10.93
C ASP A 163 -23.83 14.99 -10.10
N MET A 164 -23.71 14.59 -8.84
CA MET A 164 -22.65 15.11 -7.98
C MET A 164 -21.23 14.68 -8.41
N LEU A 165 -21.05 13.46 -8.94
CA LEU A 165 -19.75 12.97 -9.38
C LEU A 165 -19.34 13.48 -10.76
N PHE A 166 -20.31 13.65 -11.67
CA PHE A 166 -20.05 13.91 -13.08
C PHE A 166 -20.42 15.34 -13.55
N ALA A 167 -21.19 16.12 -12.77
CA ALA A 167 -21.58 17.49 -13.17
C ALA A 167 -20.41 18.49 -13.27
N LYS A 168 -19.16 18.09 -13.00
CA LYS A 168 -17.96 18.90 -13.24
C LYS A 168 -16.99 18.37 -14.31
N GLN A 169 -17.34 17.33 -15.09
CA GLN A 169 -16.47 16.85 -16.16
C GLN A 169 -16.80 17.35 -17.58
N ILE A 170 -17.86 18.14 -17.79
CA ILE A 170 -18.23 18.65 -19.13
C ILE A 170 -17.50 19.97 -19.50
N ASN A 171 -16.83 20.66 -18.57
CA ASN A 171 -16.18 21.96 -18.85
C ASN A 171 -14.63 21.95 -18.83
N ALA A 172 -13.97 20.78 -18.82
CA ALA A 172 -12.50 20.70 -18.79
C ALA A 172 -11.87 20.04 -20.03
N ALA A 173 -12.64 19.80 -21.10
CA ALA A 173 -12.15 19.31 -22.40
C ALA A 173 -12.24 20.39 -23.50
N SER A 174 -12.08 21.66 -23.12
CA SER A 174 -11.87 22.77 -24.05
C SER A 174 -10.84 23.71 -23.44
N LEU A 175 -9.56 23.39 -23.66
CA LEU A 175 -8.42 24.27 -23.87
C LEU A 175 -7.19 23.41 -24.15
#